data_AF-A0A7C7IBU9-F1
#
_entry.id   AF-A0A7C7IBU9-F1
#
_cell.length_a   1.000
_cell.length_b   1.000
_cell.length_c   1.000
_cell.angle_alpha   90.00
_cell.angle_beta   90.00
_cell.angle_gamma   90.00
#
_symmetry.space_group_name_H-M   'P 1'
#
loop_
_entity.id
_entity.type
_entity.pdbx_description
1 polymer ?
#
loop_
_entity_poly.entity_id
_entity_poly.type
_entity_poly.pdbx_seq_one_letter_code
_entity_poly.pdbx_strand_id
1 'polypeptide(L)'
;MAPKLILPPRTPRLPLVLQRRSTEEYTPLPYDPPNLPIVARLRAEGPKQAVRLGMSLADYWSSRQGTAAALSALDEIWGEGFYNVPPEAALDRAAADAALGGDQLIIDVQTHYVSDRPKATQVTIDAIIGLAESVSADRFKGLDKLVRNQNQAG
;
A
#
# COMPACT_ATOMS: atom_id res chain seq x y z
N MET A 1 -17.89 15.03 -31.20
CA MET A 1 -17.34 14.48 -29.94
C MET A 1 -15.83 14.60 -29.99
N ALA A 2 -15.19 15.23 -29.00
CA ALA A 2 -13.73 15.25 -28.93
C ALA A 2 -13.22 13.82 -28.67
N PRO A 3 -12.10 13.40 -29.28
CA PRO A 3 -11.53 12.08 -29.02
C PRO A 3 -11.18 11.98 -27.53
N LYS A 4 -11.63 10.89 -26.89
CA LYS A 4 -11.30 10.59 -25.50
C LYS A 4 -9.78 10.38 -25.44
N LEU A 5 -9.07 11.22 -24.70
CA LEU A 5 -7.64 11.06 -24.47
C LEU A 5 -7.43 9.75 -23.69
N ILE A 6 -6.95 8.71 -24.37
CA ILE A 6 -6.56 7.45 -23.73
C ILE A 6 -5.06 7.57 -23.45
N LEU A 7 -4.72 7.84 -22.18
CA LEU A 7 -3.33 7.81 -21.74
C LEU A 7 -2.90 6.35 -21.60
N PRO A 8 -1.67 5.99 -22.03
CA PRO A 8 -1.13 4.66 -21.77
C PRO A 8 -1.03 4.44 -20.25
N PRO A 9 -1.26 3.21 -19.76
CA PRO A 9 -1.13 2.90 -18.35
C PRO A 9 0.28 3.25 -17.87
N ARG A 10 0.39 3.96 -16.74
CA ARG A 10 1.68 4.31 -16.17
C ARG A 10 2.40 3.03 -15.74
N THR A 11 3.61 2.84 -16.26
CA THR A 11 4.48 1.73 -15.87
C THR A 11 4.76 1.78 -14.36
N PRO A 12 4.45 0.71 -13.62
CA PRO A 12 4.81 0.59 -12.21
C PRO A 12 6.31 0.82 -11.99
N ARG A 13 6.68 1.56 -10.95
CA ARG A 13 8.09 1.74 -10.53
C ARG A 13 8.46 0.91 -9.30
N LEU A 14 7.46 0.31 -8.67
CA LEU A 14 7.47 -0.55 -7.49
C LEU A 14 6.23 -1.46 -7.57
N PRO A 15 6.17 -2.55 -6.79
CA PRO A 15 4.93 -3.28 -6.55
C PRO A 15 3.76 -2.35 -6.22
N LEU A 16 2.59 -2.65 -6.78
CA LEU A 16 1.40 -1.77 -6.70
C LEU A 16 1.08 -1.34 -5.25
N VAL A 17 1.16 -2.25 -4.29
CA VAL A 17 0.86 -2.00 -2.86
C VAL A 17 1.78 -0.97 -2.19
N LEU A 18 2.96 -0.71 -2.76
CA LEU A 18 3.87 0.32 -2.26
C LEU A 18 3.86 1.58 -3.10
N GLN A 19 3.08 1.68 -4.17
CA GLN A 19 3.03 2.90 -4.95
C GLN A 19 2.31 4.01 -4.20
N ARG A 20 2.96 5.18 -4.10
CA ARG A 20 2.29 6.41 -3.66
C ARG A 20 1.34 6.88 -4.76
N ARG A 21 0.04 6.67 -4.55
CA ARG A 21 -1.05 7.06 -5.46
C ARG A 21 -1.86 8.17 -4.81
N SER A 22 -2.56 8.94 -5.63
CA SER A 22 -3.49 9.99 -5.21
C SER A 22 -4.64 10.07 -6.20
N THR A 23 -5.80 10.49 -5.70
CA THR A 23 -7.02 10.83 -6.46
C THR A 23 -7.01 12.28 -6.96
N GLU A 24 -5.86 12.95 -6.96
CA GLU A 24 -5.67 14.38 -7.26
C GLU A 24 -6.16 15.35 -6.18
N GLU A 25 -6.85 14.85 -5.15
CA GLU A 25 -7.30 15.65 -4.01
C GLU A 25 -6.14 16.06 -3.08
N TYR A 26 -5.19 15.16 -2.85
CA TYR A 26 -4.02 15.40 -1.99
C TYR A 26 -2.72 14.96 -2.66
N THR A 27 -1.64 15.70 -2.46
CA THR A 27 -0.32 15.23 -2.93
C THR A 27 0.08 13.96 -2.16
N PRO A 28 0.52 12.88 -2.84
CA PRO A 28 0.98 11.69 -2.13
C PRO A 28 2.14 12.05 -1.19
N LEU A 29 1.99 11.75 0.10
CA LEU A 29 3.06 11.92 1.08
C LEU A 29 4.28 11.06 0.71
N PRO A 30 5.51 11.49 1.08
CA PRO A 30 6.69 10.65 0.97
C PRO A 30 6.52 9.35 1.78
N TYR A 31 7.39 8.38 1.53
CA TYR A 31 7.42 7.17 2.37
C TYR A 31 7.87 7.52 3.78
N ASP A 32 7.25 6.89 4.76
CA ASP A 32 7.72 6.96 6.14
C ASP A 32 9.16 6.43 6.26
N PRO A 33 10.00 7.02 7.12
CA PRO A 33 11.39 6.62 7.26
C PRO A 33 11.61 5.11 7.47
N PRO A 34 10.79 4.38 8.26
CA PRO A 34 10.93 2.93 8.42
C PRO A 34 10.68 2.13 7.13
N ASN A 35 9.94 2.69 6.16
CA ASN A 35 9.61 2.02 4.90
C ASN A 35 10.65 2.31 3.79
N LEU A 36 11.56 3.28 3.98
CA LEU A 36 12.60 3.59 2.99
C LEU A 36 13.53 2.41 2.70
N PRO A 37 14.00 1.61 3.69
CA PRO A 37 14.80 0.42 3.43
C PRO A 37 14.06 -0.62 2.59
N ILE A 38 12.75 -0.80 2.79
CA ILE A 38 11.90 -1.71 2.00
C ILE A 38 11.90 -1.29 0.53
N VAL A 39 11.63 -0.01 0.29
CA VAL A 39 11.61 0.57 -1.06
C VAL A 39 12.96 0.40 -1.76
N ALA A 40 14.06 0.63 -1.04
CA ALA A 40 15.41 0.46 -1.57
C ALA A 40 15.69 -1.00 -1.93
N ARG A 41 15.36 -1.94 -1.04
CA ARG A 41 15.52 -3.39 -1.26
C ARG A 41 14.74 -3.86 -2.48
N LEU A 42 13.46 -3.53 -2.58
CA LEU A 42 12.63 -3.96 -3.71
C LEU A 42 13.10 -3.40 -5.04
N ARG A 43 13.60 -2.15 -5.07
CA ARG A 43 14.21 -1.59 -6.30
C ARG A 43 15.47 -2.34 -6.72
N ALA A 44 16.25 -2.85 -5.77
CA ALA A 44 17.47 -3.60 -6.05
C ALA A 44 17.21 -5.06 -6.44
N GLU A 45 16.22 -5.70 -5.82
CA GLU A 45 15.90 -7.13 -6.02
C GLU A 45 14.94 -7.37 -7.19
N GLY A 46 14.01 -6.45 -7.41
CA GLY A 46 12.97 -6.53 -8.43
C GLY A 46 13.44 -6.91 -9.83
N PRO A 47 14.42 -6.19 -10.40
CA PRO A 47 14.96 -6.53 -11.71
C PRO A 47 15.48 -7.97 -11.79
N LYS A 48 16.10 -8.47 -10.71
CA LYS A 48 16.63 -9.84 -10.66
C LYS A 48 15.50 -10.87 -10.60
N GLN A 49 14.46 -10.60 -9.82
CA GLN A 49 13.28 -11.46 -9.70
C GLN A 49 12.50 -11.51 -11.01
N ALA A 50 12.28 -10.36 -11.66
CA ALA A 50 11.64 -10.27 -12.98
C ALA A 50 12.39 -11.11 -14.04
N VAL A 51 13.71 -10.99 -14.11
CA VAL A 51 14.55 -11.80 -15.01
C VAL A 51 14.41 -13.29 -14.70
N ARG A 52 14.44 -13.68 -13.42
CA ARG A 52 14.30 -15.08 -13.00
C ARG A 52 12.95 -15.68 -13.40
N LEU A 53 11.90 -14.87 -13.46
CA LEU A 53 10.55 -15.27 -13.85
C LEU A 53 10.26 -15.11 -15.36
N GLY A 54 11.22 -14.61 -16.15
CA GLY A 54 11.00 -14.32 -17.57
C GLY A 54 9.98 -13.22 -17.83
N MET A 55 9.83 -12.26 -16.91
CA MET A 55 8.88 -11.16 -16.99
C MET A 55 9.58 -9.83 -17.27
N SER A 56 8.87 -8.88 -17.87
CA SER A 56 9.32 -7.49 -17.81
C SER A 56 9.25 -7.00 -16.35
N LEU A 57 10.07 -6.01 -15.99
CA LEU A 57 10.02 -5.43 -14.65
C LEU A 57 8.64 -4.82 -14.34
N ALA A 58 8.00 -4.25 -15.34
CA ALA A 58 6.66 -3.68 -15.23
C ALA A 58 5.61 -4.76 -14.91
N ASP A 59 5.69 -5.90 -15.61
CA ASP A 59 4.78 -7.04 -15.38
C ASP A 59 5.04 -7.68 -14.01
N TYR A 60 6.30 -7.76 -13.59
CA TYR A 60 6.62 -8.23 -12.26
C TYR A 60 6.00 -7.32 -11.18
N TRP A 61 6.10 -6.01 -11.33
CA TRP A 61 5.52 -5.02 -10.42
C TRP A 61 3.99 -4.97 -10.40
N SER A 62 3.33 -5.38 -11.47
CA SER A 62 1.86 -5.53 -11.51
C SER A 62 1.39 -6.93 -11.12
N SER A 63 2.30 -7.90 -10.97
CA SER A 63 1.96 -9.29 -10.65
C SER A 63 1.67 -9.54 -9.17
N ARG A 64 1.08 -10.71 -8.87
CA ARG A 64 0.93 -11.21 -7.51
C ARG A 64 2.27 -11.51 -6.85
N GLN A 65 3.28 -11.95 -7.61
CA GLN A 65 4.62 -12.19 -7.10
C GLN A 65 5.29 -10.89 -6.65
N GLY A 66 5.16 -9.82 -7.43
CA GLY A 66 5.63 -8.49 -7.00
C GLY A 66 4.89 -7.99 -5.76
N THR A 67 3.58 -8.26 -5.68
CA THR A 67 2.78 -7.96 -4.48
C THR A 67 3.26 -8.76 -3.27
N ALA A 68 3.49 -10.06 -3.42
CA ALA A 68 4.01 -10.93 -2.38
C ALA A 68 5.38 -10.43 -1.87
N ALA A 69 6.31 -10.10 -2.77
CA ALA A 69 7.61 -9.56 -2.40
C ALA A 69 7.50 -8.29 -1.53
N ALA A 70 6.56 -7.41 -1.83
CA ALA A 70 6.32 -6.21 -1.05
C ALA A 70 5.68 -6.49 0.32
N LEU A 71 4.68 -7.38 0.37
CA LEU A 71 4.01 -7.75 1.61
C LEU A 71 4.96 -8.47 2.56
N SER A 72 5.78 -9.41 2.07
CA SER A 72 6.81 -10.08 2.89
C SER A 72 7.82 -9.07 3.43
N ALA A 73 8.30 -8.13 2.61
CA ALA A 73 9.26 -7.12 3.06
C ALA A 73 8.65 -6.12 4.06
N LEU A 74 7.34 -5.85 3.98
CA LEU A 74 6.61 -5.10 5.01
C LEU A 74 6.51 -5.90 6.31
N ASP A 75 6.15 -7.18 6.21
CA ASP A 75 6.00 -8.08 7.37
C ASP A 75 7.29 -8.13 8.18
N GLU A 76 8.43 -8.37 7.51
CA GLU A 76 9.76 -8.44 8.14
C GLU A 76 10.13 -7.16 8.93
N ILE A 77 9.78 -5.97 8.44
CA ILE A 77 10.12 -4.71 9.12
C ILE A 77 9.17 -4.41 10.29
N TRP A 78 7.90 -4.79 10.16
CA TRP A 78 6.85 -4.39 11.10
C TRP A 78 6.56 -5.44 12.19
N GLY A 79 7.26 -6.57 12.19
CA GLY A 79 7.25 -7.55 13.29
C GLY A 79 6.65 -8.92 12.96
N GLU A 80 6.53 -9.23 11.67
CA GLU A 80 6.04 -10.51 11.11
C GLU A 80 4.59 -10.88 11.51
N GLY A 81 3.95 -11.73 10.71
CA GLY A 81 2.64 -12.31 11.01
C GLY A 81 1.43 -11.45 10.65
N PHE A 82 1.61 -10.36 9.91
CA PHE A 82 0.51 -9.53 9.39
C PHE A 82 -0.08 -10.07 8.09
N TYR A 83 0.73 -10.74 7.28
CA TYR A 83 0.32 -11.23 5.96
C TYR A 83 0.52 -12.74 5.86
N ASN A 84 -0.55 -13.45 5.47
CA ASN A 84 -0.48 -14.88 5.17
C ASN A 84 0.04 -15.11 3.74
N VAL A 85 1.31 -14.77 3.51
CA VAL A 85 2.00 -14.90 2.22
C VAL A 85 3.20 -15.82 2.42
N PRO A 86 3.28 -16.97 1.72
CA PRO A 86 4.40 -17.88 1.88
C PRO A 86 5.70 -17.27 1.30
N PRO A 87 6.88 -17.55 1.88
CA PRO A 87 8.15 -16.91 1.49
C PRO A 87 8.51 -17.07 0.00
N GLU A 88 8.13 -18.19 -0.61
CA GLU A 88 8.40 -18.50 -2.01
C GLU A 88 7.51 -17.73 -3.01
N ALA A 89 6.40 -17.11 -2.56
CA ALA A 89 5.43 -16.47 -3.44
C ALA A 89 6.02 -15.32 -4.29
N ALA A 90 7.13 -14.71 -3.88
CA ALA A 90 7.83 -13.72 -4.70
C ALA A 90 8.44 -14.31 -5.98
N LEU A 91 8.67 -15.63 -6.04
CA LEU A 91 9.34 -16.33 -7.14
C LEU A 91 8.59 -17.57 -7.64
N ASP A 92 7.45 -17.91 -7.04
CA ASP A 92 6.58 -19.01 -7.47
C ASP A 92 5.18 -18.47 -7.80
N ARG A 93 4.77 -18.63 -9.06
CA ARG A 93 3.45 -18.20 -9.54
C ARG A 93 2.32 -18.95 -8.84
N ALA A 94 2.44 -20.26 -8.67
CA ALA A 94 1.39 -21.07 -8.07
C ALA A 94 1.21 -20.71 -6.59
N ALA A 95 2.31 -20.50 -5.86
CA ALA A 95 2.24 -20.05 -4.47
C ALA A 95 1.61 -18.65 -4.34
N ALA A 96 2.00 -17.71 -5.23
CA ALA A 96 1.41 -16.37 -5.25
C ALA A 96 -0.09 -16.38 -5.61
N ASP A 97 -0.49 -17.21 -6.57
CA ASP A 97 -1.90 -17.36 -6.96
C ASP A 97 -2.72 -18.03 -5.85
N ALA A 98 -2.17 -19.03 -5.15
CA ALA A 98 -2.84 -19.65 -4.01
C ALA A 98 -3.06 -18.66 -2.85
N ALA A 99 -2.10 -17.77 -2.59
CA ALA A 99 -2.17 -16.80 -1.49
C ALA A 99 -2.99 -15.54 -1.83
N LEU A 100 -2.88 -15.03 -3.06
CA LEU A 100 -3.37 -13.70 -3.46
C LEU A 100 -4.32 -13.74 -4.68
N GLY A 101 -4.69 -14.94 -5.16
CA GLY A 101 -5.48 -15.15 -6.37
C GLY A 101 -6.90 -15.63 -6.14
N GLY A 102 -7.41 -15.54 -4.91
CA GLY A 102 -8.80 -15.85 -4.61
C GLY A 102 -9.81 -14.93 -5.33
N ASP A 103 -11.07 -15.35 -5.29
CA ASP A 103 -12.22 -14.73 -5.95
C ASP A 103 -13.08 -13.89 -4.97
N GLN A 104 -12.53 -13.57 -3.80
CA GLN A 104 -13.25 -12.82 -2.79
C GLN A 104 -13.57 -11.40 -3.27
N LEU A 105 -14.74 -10.89 -2.89
CA LEU A 105 -15.07 -9.49 -3.07
C LEU A 105 -14.19 -8.63 -2.17
N ILE A 106 -13.34 -7.80 -2.78
CA ILE A 106 -12.57 -6.77 -2.08
C ILE A 106 -13.31 -5.44 -2.24
N ILE A 107 -13.68 -4.83 -1.12
CA ILE A 107 -14.25 -3.48 -1.09
C ILE A 107 -13.18 -2.54 -0.54
N ASP A 108 -12.63 -1.70 -1.41
CA ASP A 108 -11.73 -0.62 -1.02
C ASP A 108 -12.58 0.60 -0.62
N VAL A 109 -12.55 0.96 0.66
CA VAL A 109 -13.33 2.07 1.21
C VAL A 109 -12.39 3.22 1.55
N GLN A 110 -12.47 4.28 0.76
CA GLN A 110 -11.85 5.55 1.10
C GLN A 110 -12.81 6.36 1.97
N THR A 111 -12.53 6.48 3.27
CA THR A 111 -13.27 7.39 4.14
C THR A 111 -12.79 8.82 3.91
N HIS A 112 -13.65 9.69 3.39
CA HIS A 112 -13.38 11.12 3.25
C HIS A 112 -14.11 11.88 4.38
N TYR A 113 -13.37 12.61 5.22
CA TYR A 113 -13.94 13.49 6.23
C TYR A 113 -14.02 14.90 5.65
N VAL A 114 -15.20 15.29 5.15
CA VAL A 114 -15.45 16.68 4.74
C VAL A 114 -15.62 17.51 5.99
N SER A 115 -14.81 18.55 6.14
CA SER A 115 -15.00 19.59 7.13
C SER A 115 -15.06 20.95 6.43
N ASP A 116 -15.88 21.86 6.93
CA ASP A 116 -15.89 23.28 6.55
C ASP A 116 -14.66 24.07 7.04
N ARG A 117 -13.75 23.40 7.74
CA ARG A 117 -12.54 23.94 8.36
C ARG A 117 -11.32 23.18 7.83
N PRO A 118 -10.18 23.86 7.64
CA PRO A 118 -8.98 23.27 7.04
C PRO A 118 -8.29 22.24 7.95
N LYS A 119 -8.60 22.24 9.26
CA LYS A 119 -8.02 21.33 10.26
C LYS A 119 -9.09 20.74 11.16
N ALA A 120 -8.94 19.45 11.46
CA ALA A 120 -9.68 18.78 12.51
C ALA A 120 -9.30 19.36 13.89
N THR A 121 -10.30 19.59 14.74
CA THR A 121 -10.06 19.94 16.14
C THR A 121 -9.58 18.72 16.93
N GLN A 122 -8.94 18.96 18.07
CA GLN A 122 -8.52 17.87 18.96
C GLN A 122 -9.68 16.92 19.31
N VAL A 123 -10.86 17.47 19.63
CA VAL A 123 -12.08 16.68 19.88
C VAL A 123 -12.44 15.73 18.73
N THR A 124 -12.24 16.18 17.49
CA THR A 124 -12.54 15.36 16.30
C THR A 124 -11.50 14.26 16.12
N ILE A 125 -10.22 14.59 16.32
CA ILE A 125 -9.11 13.62 16.29
C ILE A 125 -9.35 12.54 17.35
N ASP A 126 -9.69 12.94 18.57
CA ASP A 126 -9.94 12.01 19.68
C ASP A 126 -11.16 11.12 19.40
N ALA A 127 -12.22 11.66 18.78
CA ALA A 127 -13.39 10.87 18.39
C ALA A 127 -13.06 9.82 17.31
N ILE A 128 -12.24 10.17 16.31
CA ILE A 128 -11.81 9.24 15.26
C ILE A 128 -10.96 8.11 15.85
N ILE A 129 -9.99 8.46 16.69
CA ILE A 129 -9.12 7.48 17.36
C ILE A 129 -9.96 6.58 18.27
N GLY A 130 -10.84 7.17 19.10
CA GLY A 130 -11.69 6.44 20.03
C GLY A 130 -12.64 5.47 19.32
N LEU A 131 -13.19 5.84 18.16
CA LEU A 131 -13.99 4.92 17.34
C LEU A 131 -13.15 3.72 16.88
N ALA A 132 -11.97 3.96 16.32
CA ALA A 132 -11.10 2.89 15.84
C ALA A 132 -10.67 1.94 16.99
N GLU A 133 -10.33 2.49 18.15
CA GLU A 133 -10.01 1.72 19.35
C GLU A 133 -11.20 0.89 19.83
N SER A 134 -12.43 1.44 19.79
CA SER A 134 -13.65 0.73 20.21
C SER A 134 -13.99 -0.46 19.32
N VAL A 135 -13.58 -0.44 18.05
CA VAL A 135 -13.81 -1.54 17.10
C VAL A 135 -12.71 -2.59 17.21
N SER A 136 -11.43 -2.17 17.20
CA SER A 136 -10.29 -3.10 17.26
C SER A 136 -8.96 -2.38 17.53
N ALA A 137 -8.69 -2.00 18.77
CA ALA A 137 -7.45 -1.31 19.18
C ALA A 137 -6.15 -1.95 18.63
N ASP A 138 -6.03 -3.28 18.64
CA ASP A 138 -4.82 -3.95 18.16
C ASP A 138 -4.54 -3.78 16.66
N ARG A 139 -5.60 -3.61 15.85
CA ARG A 139 -5.48 -3.43 14.39
C ARG A 139 -5.18 -1.99 14.00
N PHE A 140 -5.49 -1.03 14.85
CA PHE A 140 -5.34 0.40 14.57
C PHE A 140 -4.15 1.03 15.32
N LYS A 141 -3.18 0.22 15.77
CA LYS A 141 -1.93 0.72 16.36
C LYS A 141 -1.24 1.70 15.40
N GLY A 142 -0.91 2.90 15.89
CA GLY A 142 -0.25 3.96 15.12
C GLY A 142 -1.18 4.89 14.33
N LEU A 143 -2.50 4.65 14.35
CA LEU A 143 -3.49 5.54 13.73
C LEU A 143 -3.44 6.95 14.32
N ASP A 144 -3.17 7.07 15.62
CA ASP A 144 -3.03 8.34 16.33
C ASP A 144 -1.95 9.23 15.70
N LYS A 145 -0.79 8.65 15.38
CA LYS A 145 0.32 9.36 14.72
C LYS A 145 -0.06 9.75 13.29
N LEU A 146 -0.69 8.85 12.55
CA LEU A 146 -1.11 9.10 11.17
C LEU A 146 -2.11 10.26 11.08
N VAL A 147 -3.18 10.22 11.88
CA VAL A 147 -4.24 11.23 11.89
C VAL A 147 -3.67 12.60 12.28
N ARG A 148 -2.79 12.64 13.29
CA ARG A 148 -2.15 13.90 13.74
C ARG A 148 -1.20 14.46 12.68
N ASN A 149 -0.38 13.62 12.05
CA ASN A 149 0.54 14.04 10.99
C ASN A 149 -0.21 14.58 9.76
N GLN A 150 -1.30 13.92 9.35
CA GLN A 150 -2.12 14.41 8.24
C GLN A 150 -2.80 15.74 8.56
N ASN A 151 -3.32 15.91 9.78
CA ASN A 151 -3.94 17.18 10.20
C ASN A 151 -2.94 18.36 10.25
N GLN A 152 -1.65 18.07 10.41
CA GLN A 152 -0.59 19.07 10.38
C GLN A 152 -0.08 19.37 8.97
N ALA A 153 -0.20 18.41 8.05
CA ALA A 153 0.23 18.54 6.66
C ALA A 153 -0.76 19.32 5.76
N GLY A 154 -1.97 19.57 6.27
CA GLY A 154 -2.98 20.47 5.69
C GLY A 154 -2.84 21.92 6.15
#